data_AF-A0A1F4SVI9-F1
#
_entry.id   AF-A0A1F4SVI9-F1
#
_cell.length_a   1.000
_cell.length_b   1.000
_cell.length_c   1.000
_cell.angle_alpha   90.00
_cell.angle_beta   90.00
_cell.angle_gamma   90.00
#
_symmetry.space_group_name_H-M   'P 1'
#
loop_
_entity.id
_entity.type
_entity.pdbx_description
1 polymer ?
#
loop_
_entity_poly.entity_id
_entity_poly.type
_entity_poly.pdbx_seq_one_letter_code
_entity_poly.pdbx_strand_id
1 'polypeptide(L)'
;MTVKILEKNNLKMITIPENILKHVGLSSGGLVEVTDDGYHIILTPIDEEFTESEWKKLGMLKKEKGKVFQNKKSFIKGLKGLMKK
;
A
#
# COMPACT_ATOMS: atom_id res chain seq x y z
N MET A 1 11.79 -10.70 14.10
CA MET A 1 10.52 -9.95 14.31
C MET A 1 9.46 -10.61 13.44
N THR A 2 8.32 -10.99 14.02
CA THR A 2 7.26 -11.69 13.29
C THR A 2 6.16 -10.72 12.92
N VAL A 3 5.85 -10.59 11.63
CA VAL A 3 4.73 -9.79 11.12
C VAL A 3 3.58 -10.71 10.73
N LYS A 4 2.35 -10.36 11.13
CA LYS A 4 1.15 -11.13 10.79
C LYS A 4 0.71 -10.78 9.36
N ILE A 5 0.38 -11.79 8.58
CA ILE A 5 -0.30 -11.63 7.29
C ILE A 5 -1.81 -11.64 7.57
N LEU A 6 -2.50 -10.58 7.16
CA LEU A 6 -3.95 -10.47 7.22
C LEU A 6 -4.53 -10.72 5.83
N GLU A 7 -5.55 -11.54 5.74
CA GLU A 7 -6.26 -11.79 4.48
C GLU A 7 -7.65 -11.14 4.55
N LYS A 8 -7.93 -10.24 3.59
CA LYS A 8 -9.22 -9.53 3.52
C LYS A 8 -9.60 -9.30 2.06
N ASN A 9 -10.79 -9.74 1.66
CA ASN A 9 -11.33 -9.52 0.30
C ASN A 9 -10.36 -9.97 -0.82
N ASN A 10 -9.74 -11.15 -0.68
CA ASN A 10 -8.71 -11.70 -1.60
C ASN A 10 -7.40 -10.89 -1.68
N LEU A 11 -7.16 -9.97 -0.74
CA LEU A 11 -5.90 -9.26 -0.59
C LEU A 11 -5.16 -9.79 0.63
N LYS A 12 -3.90 -10.20 0.43
CA LYS A 12 -2.96 -10.48 1.51
C LYS A 12 -2.23 -9.19 1.87
N MET A 13 -2.30 -8.81 3.13
CA MET A 13 -1.75 -7.56 3.66
C MET A 13 -0.75 -7.87 4.77
N ILE A 14 0.39 -7.19 4.75
CA ILE A 14 1.34 -7.18 5.87
C ILE A 14 1.26 -5.83 6.60
N THR A 15 1.34 -5.87 7.93
CA THR A 15 1.46 -4.65 8.73
C THR A 15 2.92 -4.41 9.07
N ILE A 16 3.49 -3.33 8.55
CA ILE A 16 4.85 -2.89 8.87
C ILE A 16 4.77 -1.97 10.09
N PRO A 17 5.53 -2.26 11.17
CA PRO A 17 5.61 -1.41 12.35
C PRO A 17 6.08 0.02 12.04
N GLU A 18 5.49 1.02 12.71
CA GLU A 18 5.75 2.45 12.44
C GLU A 18 7.22 2.86 12.70
N ASN A 19 7.88 2.23 13.67
CA ASN A 19 9.30 2.46 13.96
C ASN A 19 10.21 2.05 12.78
N ILE A 20 9.87 0.97 12.07
CA ILE A 20 10.61 0.55 10.87
C ILE A 20 10.39 1.58 9.76
N LEU A 21 9.13 1.98 9.51
CA LEU A 21 8.79 2.97 8.50
C LEU A 21 9.57 4.28 8.70
N LYS A 22 9.63 4.78 9.95
CA LYS A 22 10.42 5.97 10.30
C LYS A 22 11.91 5.78 10.03
N HIS A 23 12.45 4.61 10.33
CA HIS A 23 13.86 4.31 10.13
C HIS A 23 14.25 4.30 8.64
N VAL A 24 13.37 3.83 7.77
CA VAL A 24 13.58 3.81 6.30
C VAL A 24 13.06 5.06 5.59
N GLY A 25 12.65 6.10 6.34
CA GLY A 25 12.14 7.35 5.76
C GLY A 25 10.79 7.22 5.04
N LEU A 26 10.05 6.13 5.24
CA LEU A 26 8.78 5.89 4.58
C LEU A 26 7.61 6.47 5.40
N SER A 27 6.65 7.07 4.71
CA SER A 27 5.39 7.55 5.30
C SER A 27 4.18 6.78 4.76
N SER A 28 3.04 6.88 5.43
CA SER A 28 1.80 6.26 4.93
C SER A 28 1.46 6.75 3.52
N GLY A 29 1.34 5.80 2.58
CA GLY A 29 1.12 6.09 1.16
C GLY A 29 2.39 6.46 0.38
N GLY A 30 3.58 6.28 0.97
CA GLY A 30 4.83 6.20 0.23
C GLY A 30 4.87 4.94 -0.65
N LEU A 31 5.63 5.01 -1.73
CA LEU A 31 5.79 3.91 -2.67
C LEU A 31 7.03 3.10 -2.31
N VAL A 32 6.96 1.81 -2.61
CA VAL A 32 8.08 0.88 -2.47
C VAL A 32 8.19 0.06 -3.72
N GLU A 33 9.41 -0.16 -4.18
CA GLU A 33 9.73 -1.22 -5.11
C GLU A 33 9.78 -2.55 -4.34
N VAL A 34 9.24 -3.61 -4.94
CA VAL A 34 9.18 -4.95 -4.35
C VAL A 34 10.06 -5.87 -5.18
N THR A 35 11.11 -6.41 -4.56
CA THR A 35 12.00 -7.40 -5.18
C THR A 35 11.91 -8.72 -4.40
N ASP A 36 12.03 -9.85 -5.10
CA ASP A 36 12.08 -11.19 -4.51
C ASP A 36 13.40 -11.86 -4.92
N ASP A 37 14.23 -12.22 -3.93
CA ASP A 37 15.49 -12.94 -4.14
C ASP A 37 15.35 -14.47 -3.98
N GLY A 38 14.12 -14.97 -3.78
CA GLY A 38 13.79 -16.37 -3.51
C GLY A 38 13.77 -16.75 -2.03
N TYR A 39 14.35 -15.91 -1.16
CA TYR A 39 14.38 -16.10 0.30
C TYR A 39 13.71 -14.95 1.06
N HIS A 40 13.78 -13.75 0.51
CA HIS A 40 13.32 -12.50 1.11
C HIS A 40 12.53 -11.68 0.09
N ILE A 41 11.44 -11.10 0.59
CA ILE A 41 10.78 -9.98 -0.08
C ILE A 41 11.46 -8.70 0.42
N ILE A 42 12.12 -7.99 -0.48
CA ILE A 42 12.81 -6.74 -0.21
C ILE A 42 11.89 -5.59 -0.62
N LEU A 43 11.65 -4.66 0.31
CA LEU A 43 10.86 -3.45 0.09
C LEU A 43 11.79 -2.24 0.13
N THR A 44 11.98 -1.60 -1.02
CA THR A 44 12.87 -0.43 -1.15
C THR A 44 12.03 0.83 -1.32
N PRO A 45 12.13 1.84 -0.43
CA PRO A 45 11.51 3.14 -0.65
C PRO A 45 11.91 3.75 -1.99
N ILE A 46 10.94 4.24 -2.75
CA ILE A 46 11.19 4.99 -3.99
C ILE A 46 10.53 6.36 -3.90
N ASP A 47 11.19 7.37 -4.46
CA ASP A 47 10.68 8.74 -4.54
C ASP A 47 9.97 8.95 -5.88
N GLU A 48 8.93 8.16 -6.09
CA GLU A 48 8.08 8.25 -7.26
C GLU A 48 6.66 8.63 -6.86
N GLU A 49 5.98 9.34 -7.77
CA GLU A 49 4.55 9.57 -7.68
C GLU A 49 3.83 8.72 -8.71
N PHE A 50 2.75 8.05 -8.29
CA PHE A 50 1.89 7.35 -9.24
C PHE A 50 1.37 8.32 -10.31
N THR A 51 1.47 7.89 -11.56
CA THR A 51 0.83 8.55 -12.69
C THR A 51 -0.69 8.50 -12.55
N GLU A 52 -1.40 9.38 -13.28
CA GLU A 52 -2.86 9.40 -13.29
C GLU A 52 -3.47 8.04 -13.72
N SER A 53 -2.80 7.34 -14.64
CA SER A 53 -3.20 6.01 -15.12
C SER A 53 -3.09 4.94 -14.04
N GLU A 54 -2.04 4.99 -13.22
CA GLU A 54 -1.84 4.04 -12.12
C GLU A 54 -2.82 4.29 -10.97
N TRP A 55 -3.10 5.56 -10.67
CA TRP A 55 -4.16 5.92 -9.75
C TRP A 55 -5.53 5.37 -10.17
N LYS A 56 -5.84 5.39 -11.48
CA LYS A 56 -7.05 4.76 -12.02
C LYS A 56 -7.07 3.25 -11.79
N LYS A 57 -5.96 2.54 -12.06
CA LYS A 57 -5.84 1.08 -11.81
C LYS A 57 -6.05 0.74 -10.33
N LEU A 58 -5.46 1.51 -9.42
CA LEU A 58 -5.64 1.33 -7.97
C LEU A 58 -7.10 1.59 -7.53
N GLY A 59 -7.79 2.52 -8.19
CA GLY A 59 -9.23 2.75 -7.98
C GLY A 59 -10.09 1.53 -8.28
N MET A 60 -9.73 0.76 -9.31
CA MET A 60 -10.48 -0.41 -9.74
C MET A 60 -10.34 -1.60 -8.77
N LEU A 61 -9.19 -1.74 -8.08
CA LEU A 61 -8.95 -2.80 -7.11
C LEU A 61 -9.93 -2.79 -5.93
N LYS A 62 -10.58 -1.65 -5.64
CA LYS A 62 -11.47 -1.54 -4.48
C LYS A 62 -12.78 -2.32 -4.63
N LYS A 63 -13.23 -2.74 -5.82
CA LYS A 63 -14.54 -3.40 -6.07
C LYS A 63 -15.76 -2.80 -5.31
N GLU A 64 -15.65 -1.57 -4.77
CA GLU A 64 -16.75 -0.74 -4.30
C GLU A 64 -17.01 0.31 -5.38
N LYS A 65 -17.91 -0.05 -6.31
CA LYS A 65 -18.61 0.83 -7.27
C LYS A 65 -18.00 2.22 -7.48
N GLY A 66 -17.13 2.33 -8.49
CA GLY A 66 -16.93 3.59 -9.24
C GLY A 66 -16.02 4.66 -8.63
N LYS A 67 -15.32 4.43 -7.52
CA LYS A 67 -14.38 5.42 -6.97
C LYS A 67 -12.98 5.27 -7.54
N VAL A 68 -12.70 6.02 -8.60
CA VAL A 68 -11.35 6.28 -9.10
C VAL A 68 -10.60 7.10 -8.04
N PHE A 69 -9.50 6.56 -7.50
CA PHE A 69 -8.58 7.39 -6.72
C PHE A 69 -7.91 8.35 -7.69
N GLN A 70 -7.98 9.64 -7.42
CA GLN A 70 -7.39 10.67 -8.29
C GLN A 70 -6.03 11.15 -7.76
N ASN A 71 -5.72 10.85 -6.50
CA ASN A 71 -4.50 11.29 -5.82
C ASN A 71 -4.25 10.51 -4.53
N LYS A 72 -3.03 10.65 -3.99
CA LYS A 72 -2.55 10.08 -2.73
C LYS A 72 -3.49 10.30 -1.55
N LYS A 73 -4.07 11.51 -1.40
CA LYS A 73 -5.00 11.84 -0.31
C LYS A 73 -6.28 10.98 -0.38
N SER A 74 -6.85 10.84 -1.57
CA SER A 74 -8.07 10.03 -1.79
C SER A 74 -7.83 8.55 -1.52
N PHE A 75 -6.66 8.03 -1.89
CA PHE A 75 -6.26 6.65 -1.66
C PHE A 75 -6.07 6.35 -0.17
N ILE A 76 -5.31 7.17 0.56
CA ILE A 76 -5.09 7.00 2.01
C ILE A 76 -6.43 7.02 2.76
N LYS A 77 -7.36 7.92 2.39
CA LYS A 77 -8.70 7.97 2.98
C LYS A 77 -9.49 6.68 2.72
N GLY A 78 -9.37 6.12 1.51
CA GLY A 78 -9.96 4.84 1.13
C GLY A 78 -9.41 3.66 1.93
N LEU A 79 -8.09 3.59 2.10
CA LEU A 79 -7.40 2.57 2.90
C LEU A 79 -7.77 2.64 4.38
N LYS A 80 -7.84 3.85 4.96
CA LYS A 80 -8.30 4.02 6.36
C LYS A 80 -9.73 3.50 6.56
N GLY A 81 -10.59 3.62 5.55
CA GLY A 81 -11.93 3.04 5.57
C GLY A 81 -11.93 1.50 5.57
N LEU A 82 -10.94 0.87 4.92
CA LEU A 82 -10.79 -0.59 4.91
C LEU A 82 -10.25 -1.14 6.24
N MET A 83 -9.43 -0.37 6.97
CA MET A 83 -8.88 -0.79 8.27
C MET A 83 -9.85 -0.62 9.44
N LYS A 84 -10.89 0.23 9.31
CA LYS A 84 -11.86 0.52 10.38
C LYS A 84 -13.11 -0.39 10.42
N LYS A 85 -13.20 -1.38 9.53
CA LYS A 85 -14.29 -2.37 9.49
C LYS A 85 -13.73 -3.76 9.74
#